data_AF-A0A8T3DBP2-F1
#
_entry.id   AF-A0A8T3DBP2-F1
#
_cell.length_a   1.000
_cell.length_b   1.000
_cell.length_c   1.000
_cell.angle_alpha   90.00
_cell.angle_beta   90.00
_cell.angle_gamma   90.00
#
_symmetry.space_group_name_H-M   'P 1'
#
loop_
_entity.id
_entity.type
_entity.pdbx_description
1 polymer ?
#
loop_
_entity_poly.entity_id
_entity_poly.type
_entity_poly.pdbx_seq_one_letter_code
_entity_poly.pdbx_strand_id
1 'polypeptide(L)'
;MLVVVWVFLLSVLCLSPSTCDRQCPCESQELCQPIAGEKDFEVFVFDVGKKAWKSYDWTQVTTVAAFGKYDAELMCYAHSKGARLVLKGDVPLSDIVDPANRTVWIAEKVDLAKKQFMDGINIDIEQAVAEASPEYYALTALVKESTETFHREIPGSQVSFDVAWSPKCIDKRCYNYAAIAEACDLLFVMSYDEQSQIWGDCIAMANAPTNQTFIAYDDYITMKINPRKLVMGVPWYGYDYPCLNFSQEGVCTMTKVPFRGAPCSDAAGRQIPYSIMMKQVNNSMSGRLWDAVQQAPYYSYKDKDGMVHQVWYDDPQSISYKASFVSTRGLRGIGMWNGNLLDYSDDPVARQQTEDMWNALKPNQEKEL
;
A
#
# COMPACT_ATOMS: atom_id res chain seq x y z
N MET A 1 -86.50 -17.40 -3.64
CA MET A 1 -85.47 -16.85 -4.55
C MET A 1 -84.21 -16.64 -3.73
N LEU A 2 -83.27 -17.60 -3.77
CA LEU A 2 -81.99 -17.50 -3.06
C LEU A 2 -80.99 -16.72 -3.94
N VAL A 3 -80.32 -15.74 -3.35
CA VAL A 3 -79.26 -14.94 -3.97
C VAL A 3 -77.94 -15.67 -3.76
N VAL A 4 -77.24 -16.00 -4.85
CA VAL A 4 -75.90 -16.60 -4.83
C VAL A 4 -74.87 -15.47 -4.91
N VAL A 5 -74.04 -15.33 -3.88
CA VAL A 5 -72.89 -14.40 -3.86
C VAL A 5 -71.65 -15.19 -4.26
N TRP A 6 -71.03 -14.82 -5.38
CA TRP A 6 -69.74 -15.34 -5.83
C TRP A 6 -68.63 -14.54 -5.15
N VAL A 7 -67.82 -15.21 -4.31
CA VAL A 7 -66.59 -14.65 -3.75
C VAL A 7 -65.44 -15.01 -4.68
N PHE A 8 -64.90 -14.02 -5.39
CA PHE A 8 -63.63 -14.15 -6.11
C PHE A 8 -62.48 -14.07 -5.11
N LEU A 9 -61.77 -15.19 -4.91
CA LEU A 9 -60.48 -15.23 -4.23
C LEU A 9 -59.42 -14.64 -5.18
N LEU A 10 -58.99 -13.40 -4.92
CA LEU A 10 -57.77 -12.85 -5.50
C LEU A 10 -56.56 -13.45 -4.76
N SER A 11 -55.88 -14.39 -5.42
CA SER A 11 -54.54 -14.83 -5.06
C SER A 11 -53.55 -13.69 -5.30
N VAL A 12 -53.15 -13.00 -4.23
CA VAL A 12 -52.03 -12.06 -4.24
C VAL A 12 -50.74 -12.88 -4.34
N LEU A 13 -50.22 -13.04 -5.55
CA LEU A 13 -48.82 -13.41 -5.73
C LEU A 13 -47.96 -12.26 -5.25
N CYS A 14 -47.37 -12.41 -4.06
CA CYS A 14 -46.22 -11.63 -3.66
C CYS A 14 -45.08 -11.91 -4.66
N LEU A 15 -44.91 -11.04 -5.65
CA LEU A 15 -43.66 -10.90 -6.37
C LEU A 15 -42.67 -10.28 -5.38
N SER A 16 -41.98 -11.13 -4.63
CA SER A 16 -40.74 -10.76 -3.96
C SER A 16 -39.81 -10.16 -5.01
N PRO A 17 -39.26 -8.95 -4.81
CA PRO A 17 -38.19 -8.47 -5.68
C PRO A 17 -37.05 -9.47 -5.52
N SER A 18 -36.73 -10.17 -6.61
CA SER A 18 -35.58 -11.04 -6.69
C SER A 18 -34.34 -10.20 -6.38
N THR A 19 -33.91 -10.18 -5.13
CA THR A 19 -32.52 -9.95 -4.82
C THR A 19 -31.79 -11.02 -5.63
N CYS A 20 -31.05 -10.62 -6.66
CA CYS A 20 -30.02 -11.50 -7.20
C CYS A 20 -29.15 -11.87 -6.01
N ASP A 21 -29.39 -13.06 -5.45
CA ASP A 21 -28.49 -13.66 -4.49
C ASP A 21 -27.15 -13.72 -5.21
N ARG A 22 -26.25 -12.84 -4.78
CA ARG A 22 -24.91 -12.73 -5.34
C ARG A 22 -24.24 -14.05 -4.97
N GLN A 23 -24.10 -14.93 -5.96
CA GLN A 23 -23.62 -16.26 -5.69
C GLN A 23 -22.16 -16.19 -5.28
N CYS A 24 -21.87 -16.67 -4.07
CA CYS A 24 -20.52 -16.73 -3.53
C CYS A 24 -19.64 -17.56 -4.48
N PRO A 25 -18.49 -17.03 -4.95
CA PRO A 25 -17.61 -17.76 -5.86
C PRO A 25 -16.71 -18.78 -5.14
N CYS A 26 -16.75 -18.82 -3.80
CA CYS A 26 -15.89 -19.67 -2.99
C CYS A 26 -16.48 -21.07 -2.78
N GLU A 27 -15.62 -22.02 -2.40
CA GLU A 27 -16.03 -23.40 -2.09
C GLU A 27 -17.00 -23.47 -0.91
N SER A 28 -16.93 -22.51 0.02
CA SER A 28 -17.83 -22.37 1.17
C SER A 28 -18.45 -20.97 1.19
N GLN A 29 -19.76 -20.92 1.48
CA GLN A 29 -20.52 -19.67 1.61
C GLN A 29 -19.99 -18.77 2.75
N GLU A 30 -19.38 -19.37 3.78
CA GLU A 30 -18.79 -18.65 4.92
C GLU A 30 -17.62 -17.76 4.48
N LEU A 31 -16.88 -18.16 3.45
CA LEU A 31 -15.75 -17.38 2.91
C LEU A 31 -16.21 -16.11 2.20
N CYS A 32 -17.51 -15.93 1.95
CA CYS A 32 -18.05 -14.69 1.41
C CYS A 32 -18.57 -13.73 2.49
N GLN A 33 -18.39 -14.07 3.77
CA GLN A 33 -18.65 -13.14 4.86
C GLN A 33 -17.44 -12.24 5.10
N PRO A 34 -17.63 -10.97 5.49
CA PRO A 34 -16.53 -10.09 5.85
C PRO A 34 -15.68 -10.66 7.00
N ILE A 35 -14.37 -10.47 6.92
CA ILE A 35 -13.42 -10.86 7.96
C ILE A 35 -13.57 -9.93 9.18
N ALA A 36 -14.17 -10.47 10.23
CA ALA A 36 -14.38 -9.77 11.49
C ALA A 36 -13.14 -9.81 12.42
N GLY A 37 -13.02 -8.82 13.29
CA GLY A 37 -12.04 -8.76 14.37
C GLY A 37 -10.75 -8.00 14.02
N GLU A 38 -10.27 -7.20 14.95
CA GLU A 38 -9.01 -6.47 14.76
C GLU A 38 -7.80 -7.41 14.93
N LYS A 39 -6.76 -7.19 14.11
CA LYS A 39 -5.45 -7.80 14.29
C LYS A 39 -4.58 -6.84 15.10
N ASP A 40 -3.84 -7.36 16.08
CA ASP A 40 -2.94 -6.56 16.91
C ASP A 40 -1.75 -5.97 16.12
N PHE A 41 -1.39 -6.61 15.01
CA PHE A 41 -0.33 -6.22 14.09
C PHE A 41 -0.79 -6.48 12.66
N GLU A 42 -0.63 -5.49 11.78
CA GLU A 42 -0.97 -5.58 10.36
C GLU A 42 0.26 -5.96 9.52
N VAL A 43 0.09 -6.93 8.61
CA VAL A 43 0.96 -7.13 7.45
C VAL A 43 0.15 -6.81 6.20
N PHE A 44 0.33 -5.59 5.71
CA PHE A 44 -0.51 -5.00 4.67
C PHE A 44 0.16 -5.13 3.29
N VAL A 45 -0.49 -5.83 2.37
CA VAL A 45 0.09 -6.20 1.06
C VAL A 45 -0.65 -5.49 -0.06
N PHE A 46 0.06 -4.71 -0.88
CA PHE A 46 -0.49 -4.29 -2.17
C PHE A 46 -0.32 -5.42 -3.18
N ASP A 47 -1.40 -5.79 -3.87
CA ASP A 47 -1.37 -6.75 -4.99
C ASP A 47 -1.84 -6.08 -6.29
N VAL A 48 -1.00 -6.13 -7.31
CA VAL A 48 -1.28 -5.53 -8.62
C VAL A 48 -1.83 -6.54 -9.65
N GLY A 49 -2.37 -7.67 -9.18
CA GLY A 49 -2.99 -8.73 -9.96
C GLY A 49 -2.03 -9.84 -10.40
N LYS A 50 -2.47 -10.66 -11.36
CA LYS A 50 -1.84 -11.94 -11.75
C LYS A 50 -1.97 -12.97 -10.62
N LYS A 51 -0.97 -13.83 -10.42
CA LYS A 51 -1.06 -15.01 -9.53
C LYS A 51 0.13 -15.15 -8.57
N ALA A 52 0.94 -14.10 -8.40
CA ALA A 52 2.04 -14.11 -7.42
C ALA A 52 1.52 -14.30 -5.99
N TRP A 53 0.30 -13.80 -5.71
CA TRP A 53 -0.39 -13.97 -4.43
C TRP A 53 -0.51 -15.42 -3.97
N LYS A 54 -0.50 -16.40 -4.87
CA LYS A 54 -0.53 -17.83 -4.49
C LYS A 54 0.68 -18.26 -3.66
N SER A 55 1.78 -17.51 -3.76
CA SER A 55 3.05 -17.80 -3.14
C SER A 55 3.43 -16.82 -2.03
N TYR A 56 2.53 -15.91 -1.63
CA TYR A 56 2.76 -15.03 -0.47
C TYR A 56 2.84 -15.85 0.82
N ASP A 57 3.51 -15.30 1.84
CA ASP A 57 3.50 -15.91 3.17
C ASP A 57 2.19 -15.56 3.91
N TRP A 58 1.14 -16.32 3.59
CA TRP A 58 -0.19 -16.17 4.17
C TRP A 58 -0.27 -16.49 5.67
N THR A 59 0.80 -16.93 6.30
CA THR A 59 0.85 -17.01 7.77
C THR A 59 0.96 -15.63 8.42
N GLN A 60 1.39 -14.63 7.65
CA GLN A 60 1.62 -13.26 8.11
C GLN A 60 0.60 -12.27 7.59
N VAL A 61 0.17 -12.41 6.33
CA VAL A 61 -0.72 -11.45 5.65
C VAL A 61 -2.02 -11.24 6.43
N THR A 62 -2.34 -9.98 6.71
CA THR A 62 -3.59 -9.59 7.40
C THR A 62 -4.57 -8.87 6.48
N THR A 63 -4.07 -8.06 5.56
CA THR A 63 -4.87 -7.32 4.59
C THR A 63 -4.15 -7.29 3.24
N VAL A 64 -4.89 -7.50 2.17
CA VAL A 64 -4.45 -7.29 0.79
C VAL A 64 -5.25 -6.12 0.19
N ALA A 65 -4.57 -5.08 -0.27
CA ALA A 65 -5.16 -4.02 -1.09
C ALA A 65 -5.07 -4.40 -2.57
N ALA A 66 -6.22 -4.65 -3.19
CA ALA A 66 -6.32 -5.14 -4.56
C ALA A 66 -6.27 -3.98 -5.57
N PHE A 67 -5.10 -3.78 -6.19
CA PHE A 67 -4.86 -2.79 -7.25
C PHE A 67 -4.97 -3.39 -8.66
N GLY A 68 -5.05 -4.72 -8.76
CA GLY A 68 -5.36 -5.45 -9.99
C GLY A 68 -6.85 -5.50 -10.32
N LYS A 69 -7.20 -6.20 -11.42
CA LYS A 69 -8.59 -6.58 -11.69
C LYS A 69 -9.07 -7.53 -10.58
N TYR A 70 -10.36 -7.46 -10.25
CA TYR A 70 -10.98 -8.39 -9.30
C TYR A 70 -10.69 -9.85 -9.68
N ASP A 71 -10.15 -10.58 -8.72
CA ASP A 71 -9.79 -11.99 -8.81
C ASP A 71 -10.53 -12.74 -7.70
N ALA A 72 -11.61 -13.42 -8.05
CA ALA A 72 -12.42 -14.17 -7.08
C ALA A 72 -11.61 -15.28 -6.38
N GLU A 73 -10.59 -15.83 -7.05
CA GLU A 73 -9.72 -16.85 -6.45
C GLU A 73 -8.87 -16.25 -5.33
N LEU A 74 -8.32 -15.05 -5.53
CA LEU A 74 -7.59 -14.31 -4.50
C LEU A 74 -8.51 -13.96 -3.32
N MET A 75 -9.72 -13.46 -3.58
CA MET A 75 -10.69 -13.14 -2.53
C MET A 75 -10.99 -14.37 -1.66
N CYS A 76 -11.40 -15.48 -2.29
CA CYS A 76 -11.70 -16.70 -1.55
C CYS A 76 -10.49 -17.25 -0.78
N TYR A 77 -9.30 -17.18 -1.38
CA TYR A 77 -8.09 -17.65 -0.74
C TYR A 77 -7.69 -16.78 0.44
N ALA A 78 -7.72 -15.45 0.31
CA ALA A 78 -7.44 -14.52 1.41
C ALA A 78 -8.39 -14.78 2.60
N HIS A 79 -9.69 -14.92 2.33
CA HIS A 79 -10.67 -15.20 3.38
C HIS A 79 -10.45 -16.57 4.02
N SER A 80 -10.02 -17.59 3.25
CA SER A 80 -9.65 -18.90 3.79
C SER A 80 -8.46 -18.86 4.74
N LYS A 81 -7.65 -17.79 4.66
CA LYS A 81 -6.52 -17.50 5.56
C LYS A 81 -6.88 -16.52 6.67
N GLY A 82 -8.12 -16.03 6.72
CA GLY A 82 -8.56 -15.01 7.67
C GLY A 82 -7.90 -13.65 7.43
N ALA A 83 -7.51 -13.38 6.18
CA ALA A 83 -6.95 -12.12 5.72
C ALA A 83 -8.01 -11.33 4.93
N ARG A 84 -8.01 -10.01 5.13
CA ARG A 84 -8.91 -9.10 4.42
C ARG A 84 -8.49 -8.89 2.98
N LEU A 85 -9.44 -8.67 2.09
CA LEU A 85 -9.22 -8.13 0.75
C LEU A 85 -9.99 -6.81 0.59
N VAL A 86 -9.29 -5.69 0.40
CA VAL A 86 -9.90 -4.35 0.27
C VAL A 86 -9.78 -3.80 -1.15
N LEU A 87 -10.78 -3.03 -1.57
CA LEU A 87 -10.81 -2.35 -2.87
C LEU A 87 -9.73 -1.28 -2.97
N LYS A 88 -9.24 -0.99 -4.19
CA LYS A 88 -8.67 0.32 -4.49
C LYS A 88 -9.76 1.39 -4.63
N GLY A 89 -9.61 2.50 -3.92
CA GLY A 89 -10.34 3.74 -4.10
C GLY A 89 -9.43 4.86 -4.62
N ASP A 90 -9.82 5.51 -5.71
CA ASP A 90 -9.22 6.76 -6.17
C ASP A 90 -10.32 7.59 -6.84
N VAL A 91 -10.25 8.90 -6.70
CA VAL A 91 -11.20 9.87 -7.23
C VAL A 91 -10.52 11.24 -7.40
N PRO A 92 -10.77 11.97 -8.50
CA PRO A 92 -10.23 13.32 -8.68
C PRO A 92 -10.61 14.26 -7.52
N LEU A 93 -9.65 15.05 -7.03
CA LEU A 93 -9.92 15.97 -5.92
C LEU A 93 -10.97 17.03 -6.28
N SER A 94 -11.03 17.43 -7.54
CA SER A 94 -12.04 18.38 -8.04
C SER A 94 -13.47 17.86 -7.83
N ASP A 95 -13.65 16.55 -7.92
CA ASP A 95 -14.97 15.94 -7.94
C ASP A 95 -15.52 15.81 -6.52
N ILE A 96 -14.65 15.60 -5.53
CA ILE A 96 -15.04 15.38 -4.13
C ILE A 96 -15.37 16.67 -3.38
N VAL A 97 -15.09 17.85 -3.95
CA VAL A 97 -15.48 19.13 -3.34
C VAL A 97 -17.00 19.22 -3.19
N ASP A 98 -17.75 18.67 -4.16
CA ASP A 98 -19.21 18.54 -4.08
C ASP A 98 -19.60 17.32 -3.20
N PRO A 99 -20.30 17.52 -2.06
CA PRO A 99 -20.77 16.43 -1.21
C PRO A 99 -21.68 15.41 -1.93
N ALA A 100 -22.43 15.84 -2.95
CA ALA A 100 -23.28 14.94 -3.72
C ALA A 100 -22.44 13.92 -4.50
N ASN A 101 -21.35 14.37 -5.11
CA ASN A 101 -20.42 13.49 -5.83
C ASN A 101 -19.72 12.51 -4.89
N ARG A 102 -19.32 12.95 -3.68
CA ARG A 102 -18.80 12.04 -2.66
C ARG A 102 -19.81 10.96 -2.31
N THR A 103 -21.07 11.36 -2.07
CA THR A 103 -22.15 10.43 -1.75
C THR A 103 -22.35 9.37 -2.83
N VAL A 104 -22.37 9.79 -4.11
CA VAL A 104 -22.50 8.86 -5.25
C VAL A 104 -21.30 7.91 -5.32
N TRP A 105 -20.08 8.44 -5.27
CA TRP A 105 -18.86 7.63 -5.35
C TRP A 105 -18.78 6.61 -4.20
N ILE A 106 -19.09 7.03 -2.96
CA ILE A 106 -19.09 6.14 -1.80
C ILE A 106 -20.12 5.01 -1.99
N ALA A 107 -21.34 5.33 -2.43
CA ALA A 107 -22.37 4.32 -2.68
C ALA A 107 -21.93 3.31 -3.75
N GLU A 108 -21.33 3.77 -4.86
CA GLU A 108 -20.79 2.91 -5.91
C GLU A 108 -19.68 1.98 -5.38
N LYS A 109 -18.78 2.48 -4.53
CA LYS A 109 -17.71 1.67 -3.93
C LYS A 109 -18.24 0.64 -2.95
N VAL A 110 -19.22 1.00 -2.13
CA VAL A 110 -19.88 0.05 -1.20
C VAL A 110 -20.61 -1.04 -1.99
N ASP A 111 -21.34 -0.68 -3.04
CA ASP A 111 -22.04 -1.65 -3.88
C ASP A 111 -21.07 -2.61 -4.58
N LEU A 112 -19.94 -2.08 -5.06
CA LEU A 112 -18.86 -2.87 -5.64
C LEU A 112 -18.23 -3.81 -4.61
N ALA A 113 -17.92 -3.32 -3.40
CA ALA A 113 -17.35 -4.12 -2.32
C ALA A 113 -18.28 -5.28 -1.96
N LYS A 114 -19.58 -5.00 -1.74
CA LYS A 114 -20.59 -6.03 -1.51
C LYS A 114 -20.73 -6.99 -2.70
N LYS A 115 -20.45 -6.57 -3.94
CA LYS A 115 -20.58 -7.42 -5.13
C LYS A 115 -19.40 -8.38 -5.27
N GLN A 116 -18.25 -7.93 -4.81
CA GLN A 116 -16.97 -8.63 -4.90
C GLN A 116 -16.56 -9.28 -3.58
N PHE A 117 -17.41 -9.23 -2.56
CA PHE A 117 -17.16 -9.75 -1.21
C PHE A 117 -15.87 -9.18 -0.59
N MET A 118 -15.63 -7.89 -0.82
CA MET A 118 -14.45 -7.18 -0.31
C MET A 118 -14.71 -6.68 1.12
N ASP A 119 -13.68 -6.69 1.95
CA ASP A 119 -13.72 -6.29 3.35
C ASP A 119 -13.56 -4.78 3.56
N GLY A 120 -13.67 -3.97 2.52
CA GLY A 120 -13.54 -2.51 2.63
C GLY A 120 -12.80 -1.87 1.49
N ILE A 121 -12.07 -0.79 1.77
CA ILE A 121 -11.42 0.06 0.78
C ILE A 121 -10.12 0.67 1.30
N ASN A 122 -9.10 0.68 0.43
CA ASN A 122 -7.88 1.45 0.56
C ASN A 122 -7.93 2.64 -0.40
N ILE A 123 -7.98 3.85 0.14
CA ILE A 123 -8.10 5.10 -0.62
C ILE A 123 -6.70 5.63 -0.91
N ASP A 124 -6.39 5.76 -2.20
CA ASP A 124 -5.09 6.11 -2.76
C ASP A 124 -5.23 7.38 -3.60
N ILE A 125 -5.24 8.54 -2.93
CA ILE A 125 -5.34 9.87 -3.58
C ILE A 125 -4.03 10.62 -3.35
N GLU A 126 -3.30 10.80 -4.45
CA GLU A 126 -1.92 11.30 -4.45
C GLU A 126 -1.77 12.72 -5.06
N GLN A 127 -2.88 13.40 -5.28
CA GLN A 127 -2.93 14.71 -5.94
C GLN A 127 -2.51 15.84 -4.98
N ALA A 128 -1.86 16.89 -5.51
CA ALA A 128 -1.46 18.05 -4.71
C ALA A 128 -2.68 18.78 -4.11
N VAL A 129 -2.59 19.17 -2.84
CA VAL A 129 -3.60 19.91 -2.09
C VAL A 129 -2.92 21.02 -1.33
N ALA A 130 -3.45 22.24 -1.45
CA ALA A 130 -3.03 23.35 -0.61
C ALA A 130 -3.75 23.29 0.75
N GLU A 131 -3.03 23.65 1.81
CA GLU A 131 -3.62 23.72 3.15
C GLU A 131 -4.82 24.67 3.16
N ALA A 132 -5.90 24.26 3.85
CA ALA A 132 -7.15 24.99 3.96
C ALA A 132 -7.88 25.31 2.63
N SER A 133 -7.53 24.66 1.52
CA SER A 133 -8.32 24.72 0.28
C SER A 133 -9.66 23.95 0.42
N PRO A 134 -10.63 24.14 -0.48
CA PRO A 134 -11.84 23.31 -0.50
C PRO A 134 -11.53 21.80 -0.55
N GLU A 135 -10.54 21.40 -1.35
CA GLU A 135 -10.07 20.02 -1.49
C GLU A 135 -9.49 19.47 -0.18
N TYR A 136 -8.81 20.30 0.63
CA TYR A 136 -8.27 19.91 1.93
C TYR A 136 -9.37 19.41 2.88
N TYR A 137 -10.47 20.17 2.98
CA TYR A 137 -11.61 19.81 3.80
C TYR A 137 -12.42 18.67 3.16
N ALA A 138 -12.58 18.70 1.84
CA ALA A 138 -13.31 17.67 1.11
C ALA A 138 -12.65 16.29 1.18
N LEU A 139 -11.32 16.22 1.15
CA LEU A 139 -10.57 14.97 1.32
C LEU A 139 -10.81 14.35 2.70
N THR A 140 -10.75 15.17 3.75
CA THR A 140 -11.06 14.72 5.12
C THR A 140 -12.51 14.23 5.22
N ALA A 141 -13.45 14.96 4.62
CA ALA A 141 -14.86 14.58 4.59
C ALA A 141 -15.10 13.28 3.82
N LEU A 142 -14.46 13.09 2.67
CA LEU A 142 -14.53 11.86 1.88
C LEU A 142 -14.11 10.65 2.71
N VAL A 143 -12.97 10.74 3.41
CA VAL A 143 -12.46 9.63 4.23
C VAL A 143 -13.45 9.32 5.35
N LYS A 144 -13.92 10.34 6.08
CA LYS A 144 -14.90 10.16 7.17
C LYS A 144 -16.21 9.53 6.68
N GLU A 145 -16.81 10.10 5.64
CA GLU A 145 -18.07 9.62 5.06
C GLU A 145 -17.94 8.21 4.49
N SER A 146 -16.78 7.88 3.90
CA SER A 146 -16.45 6.53 3.43
C SER A 146 -16.40 5.56 4.60
N THR A 147 -15.61 5.85 5.64
CA THR A 147 -15.49 4.99 6.83
C THR A 147 -16.85 4.72 7.48
N GLU A 148 -17.61 5.77 7.77
CA GLU A 148 -18.94 5.65 8.39
C GLU A 148 -19.90 4.80 7.54
N THR A 149 -19.88 4.99 6.22
CA THR A 149 -20.77 4.25 5.31
C THR A 149 -20.32 2.80 5.16
N PHE A 150 -19.02 2.53 4.98
CA PHE A 150 -18.49 1.18 4.88
C PHE A 150 -18.78 0.38 6.16
N HIS A 151 -18.49 0.93 7.35
CA HIS A 151 -18.76 0.24 8.62
C HIS A 151 -20.24 -0.03 8.85
N ARG A 152 -21.14 0.87 8.41
CA ARG A 152 -22.60 0.66 8.49
C ARG A 152 -23.07 -0.44 7.55
N GLU A 153 -22.58 -0.43 6.32
CA GLU A 153 -23.09 -1.25 5.22
C GLU A 153 -22.41 -2.63 5.12
N ILE A 154 -21.19 -2.74 5.63
CA ILE A 154 -20.36 -3.95 5.65
C ILE A 154 -19.74 -4.05 7.06
N PRO A 155 -20.47 -4.57 8.05
CA PRO A 155 -19.96 -4.71 9.41
C PRO A 155 -18.64 -5.48 9.45
N GLY A 156 -17.62 -4.90 10.08
CA GLY A 156 -16.26 -5.45 10.12
C GLY A 156 -15.34 -4.96 9.00
N SER A 157 -15.82 -4.07 8.11
CA SER A 157 -14.98 -3.52 7.04
C SER A 157 -13.79 -2.71 7.57
N GLN A 158 -12.72 -2.67 6.79
CA GLN A 158 -11.54 -1.86 7.02
C GLN A 158 -11.43 -0.75 5.96
N VAL A 159 -11.32 0.51 6.41
CA VAL A 159 -11.06 1.67 5.57
C VAL A 159 -9.67 2.21 5.87
N SER A 160 -8.84 2.25 4.85
CA SER A 160 -7.44 2.71 4.92
C SER A 160 -7.20 3.85 3.94
N PHE A 161 -6.19 4.68 4.22
CA PHE A 161 -5.79 5.78 3.36
C PHE A 161 -4.28 5.82 3.18
N ASP A 162 -3.81 5.91 1.94
CA ASP A 162 -2.40 6.02 1.59
C ASP A 162 -1.93 7.46 1.78
N VAL A 163 -0.92 7.67 2.61
CA VAL A 163 -0.32 8.98 2.86
C VAL A 163 1.12 9.01 2.37
N ALA A 164 1.60 10.21 2.03
CA ALA A 164 2.98 10.40 1.61
C ALA A 164 3.98 9.96 2.69
N TRP A 165 5.24 9.73 2.31
CA TRP A 165 6.25 9.29 3.28
C TRP A 165 6.49 10.30 4.41
N SER A 166 6.19 11.59 4.21
CA SER A 166 6.34 12.65 5.20
C SER A 166 5.12 13.58 5.29
N PRO A 167 4.71 13.97 6.52
CA PRO A 167 3.58 14.90 6.70
C PRO A 167 3.93 16.36 6.38
N LYS A 168 5.21 16.68 6.08
CA LYS A 168 5.70 18.05 5.89
C LYS A 168 5.40 18.60 4.49
N CYS A 169 4.16 18.44 4.03
CA CYS A 169 3.70 18.92 2.72
C CYS A 169 4.54 18.39 1.53
N ILE A 170 5.14 17.20 1.66
CA ILE A 170 5.92 16.61 0.56
C ILE A 170 5.03 16.41 -0.68
N ASP A 171 5.59 16.61 -1.86
CA ASP A 171 4.91 16.57 -3.16
C ASP A 171 3.73 17.54 -3.30
N LYS A 172 3.67 18.56 -2.43
CA LYS A 172 2.54 19.49 -2.27
C LYS A 172 1.27 18.80 -1.77
N ARG A 173 1.39 17.70 -1.02
CA ARG A 173 0.28 17.03 -0.33
C ARG A 173 0.16 17.57 1.08
N CYS A 174 -0.36 18.80 1.23
CA CYS A 174 -0.58 19.42 2.53
C CYS A 174 -1.90 18.95 3.16
N TYR A 175 -2.10 17.64 3.32
CA TYR A 175 -3.37 17.09 3.79
C TYR A 175 -3.59 17.31 5.29
N ASN A 176 -4.85 17.19 5.75
CA ASN A 176 -5.16 17.14 7.17
C ASN A 176 -4.86 15.75 7.74
N TYR A 177 -3.58 15.39 7.84
CA TYR A 177 -3.17 14.04 8.23
C TYR A 177 -3.76 13.59 9.57
N ALA A 178 -3.86 14.49 10.56
CA ALA A 178 -4.44 14.17 11.86
C ALA A 178 -5.93 13.84 11.78
N ALA A 179 -6.71 14.67 11.08
CA ALA A 179 -8.15 14.42 10.92
C ALA A 179 -8.44 13.21 10.02
N ILE A 180 -7.62 12.96 9.00
CA ILE A 180 -7.72 11.75 8.16
C ILE A 180 -7.42 10.51 9.00
N ALA A 181 -6.38 10.52 9.84
CA ALA A 181 -6.05 9.41 10.75
C ALA A 181 -7.15 9.11 11.77
N GLU A 182 -7.84 10.14 12.26
CA GLU A 182 -9.01 10.00 13.14
C GLU A 182 -10.20 9.38 12.39
N ALA A 183 -10.36 9.72 11.11
CA ALA A 183 -11.51 9.34 10.30
C ALA A 183 -11.46 7.93 9.71
N CYS A 184 -10.29 7.30 9.55
CA CYS A 184 -10.14 5.95 8.96
C CYS A 184 -9.55 4.95 9.95
N ASP A 185 -9.56 3.66 9.62
CA ASP A 185 -9.02 2.61 10.48
C ASP A 185 -7.49 2.65 10.51
N LEU A 186 -6.85 2.87 9.37
CA LEU A 186 -5.41 2.82 9.17
C LEU A 186 -4.93 3.91 8.19
N LEU A 187 -3.77 4.49 8.47
CA LEU A 187 -2.95 5.15 7.47
C LEU A 187 -1.86 4.18 7.01
N PHE A 188 -1.79 3.94 5.70
CA PHE A 188 -0.63 3.31 5.11
C PHE A 188 0.33 4.43 4.67
N VAL A 189 1.46 4.55 5.36
CA VAL A 189 2.45 5.58 5.06
C VAL A 189 3.40 5.02 4.00
N MET A 190 3.37 5.60 2.80
CA MET A 190 4.16 5.16 1.65
C MET A 190 5.64 5.54 1.79
N SER A 191 6.37 4.93 2.73
CA SER A 191 7.78 5.24 3.04
C SER A 191 8.76 4.64 2.02
N TYR A 192 8.58 5.09 0.78
CA TYR A 192 9.38 4.82 -0.41
C TYR A 192 9.24 6.00 -1.36
N ASP A 193 10.05 6.03 -2.43
CA ASP A 193 10.18 7.19 -3.31
C ASP A 193 10.57 8.46 -2.53
N GLU A 194 11.35 8.30 -1.45
CA GLU A 194 11.73 9.39 -0.55
C GLU A 194 12.71 10.39 -1.20
N GLN A 195 13.14 10.08 -2.42
CA GLN A 195 13.95 10.93 -3.30
C GLN A 195 13.12 11.58 -4.41
N SER A 196 11.78 11.65 -4.27
CA SER A 196 10.91 12.41 -5.19
C SER A 196 11.33 13.89 -5.30
N GLN A 197 11.97 14.44 -4.27
CA GLN A 197 12.45 15.82 -4.23
C GLN A 197 13.86 15.91 -3.63
N ILE A 198 14.89 15.97 -4.48
CA ILE A 198 16.29 16.10 -4.08
C ILE A 198 16.72 17.56 -4.17
N TRP A 199 17.00 18.19 -3.02
CA TRP A 199 17.46 19.59 -2.93
C TRP A 199 18.99 19.75 -2.90
N GLY A 200 19.70 18.67 -2.57
CA GLY A 200 21.16 18.63 -2.51
C GLY A 200 21.79 18.29 -3.86
N ASP A 201 22.95 17.64 -3.79
CA ASP A 201 23.61 17.13 -4.98
C ASP A 201 22.74 16.09 -5.68
N CYS A 202 22.69 16.18 -7.00
CA CYS A 202 21.93 15.27 -7.85
C CYS A 202 22.72 13.97 -8.02
N ILE A 203 22.69 13.15 -6.97
CA ILE A 203 23.38 11.86 -6.88
C ILE A 203 22.39 10.75 -6.54
N ALA A 204 22.66 9.54 -7.03
CA ALA A 204 21.86 8.36 -6.69
C ALA A 204 21.95 8.06 -5.19
N MET A 205 20.82 7.77 -4.56
CA MET A 205 20.65 7.56 -3.12
C MET A 205 19.58 6.49 -2.84
N ALA A 206 19.47 6.09 -1.58
CA ALA A 206 18.49 5.09 -1.14
C ALA A 206 17.05 5.53 -1.43
N ASN A 207 16.24 4.59 -1.94
CA ASN A 207 14.82 4.80 -2.20
C ASN A 207 14.04 5.13 -0.91
N ALA A 208 14.36 4.41 0.18
CA ALA A 208 13.79 4.62 1.50
C ALA A 208 14.92 4.61 2.56
N PRO A 209 15.67 5.71 2.72
CA PRO A 209 16.75 5.78 3.71
C PRO A 209 16.19 5.65 5.14
N THR A 210 16.68 4.69 5.92
CA THR A 210 16.09 4.33 7.22
C THR A 210 15.96 5.51 8.19
N ASN A 211 16.99 6.36 8.29
CA ASN A 211 16.94 7.53 9.17
C ASN A 211 15.90 8.56 8.73
N GLN A 212 15.73 8.76 7.42
CA GLN A 212 14.75 9.69 6.87
C GLN A 212 13.34 9.17 7.11
N THR A 213 13.12 7.88 6.84
CA THR A 213 11.87 7.17 7.18
C THR A 213 11.52 7.37 8.65
N PHE A 214 12.43 7.08 9.59
CA PHE A 214 12.15 7.16 11.03
C PHE A 214 11.77 8.57 11.50
N ILE A 215 12.48 9.59 11.02
CA ILE A 215 12.16 10.98 11.31
C ILE A 215 10.74 11.31 10.85
N ALA A 216 10.34 10.83 9.68
CA ALA A 216 9.00 11.10 9.14
C ALA A 216 7.88 10.45 9.97
N TYR A 217 8.07 9.25 10.53
CA TYR A 217 7.10 8.66 11.47
C TYR A 217 7.05 9.44 12.79
N ASP A 218 8.20 9.84 13.33
CA ASP A 218 8.24 10.67 14.54
C ASP A 218 7.54 12.03 14.29
N ASP A 219 7.61 12.59 13.08
CA ASP A 219 6.82 13.77 12.66
C ASP A 219 5.31 13.48 12.65
N TYR A 220 4.87 12.36 12.05
CA TYR A 220 3.45 11.94 12.07
C TYR A 220 2.92 11.78 13.50
N ILE A 221 3.70 11.14 14.38
CA ILE A 221 3.33 10.95 15.80
C ILE A 221 3.27 12.30 16.53
N THR A 222 4.17 13.23 16.21
CA THR A 222 4.18 14.58 16.79
C THR A 222 2.91 15.37 16.46
N MET A 223 2.27 15.08 15.32
CA MET A 223 0.93 15.59 14.96
C MET A 223 -0.22 15.01 15.79
N LYS A 224 0.08 14.23 16.84
CA LYS A 224 -0.89 13.56 17.72
C LYS A 224 -1.66 12.41 17.06
N ILE A 225 -1.15 11.89 15.95
CA ILE A 225 -1.67 10.65 15.37
C ILE A 225 -1.25 9.49 16.27
N ASN A 226 -2.22 8.66 16.66
CA ASN A 226 -1.94 7.47 17.45
C ASN A 226 -1.05 6.51 16.62
N PRO A 227 0.11 6.05 17.14
CA PRO A 227 0.95 5.05 16.47
C PRO A 227 0.18 3.82 15.98
N ARG A 228 -0.86 3.41 16.71
CA ARG A 228 -1.76 2.29 16.33
C ARG A 228 -2.66 2.56 15.13
N LYS A 229 -2.57 3.73 14.49
CA LYS A 229 -3.15 4.03 13.17
C LYS A 229 -2.15 3.88 12.02
N LEU A 230 -0.85 3.86 12.29
CA LEU A 230 0.19 3.93 11.25
C LEU A 230 0.66 2.53 10.86
N VAL A 231 0.57 2.20 9.57
CA VAL A 231 1.20 1.03 8.96
C VAL A 231 2.38 1.51 8.13
N MET A 232 3.56 0.94 8.37
CA MET A 232 4.77 1.34 7.67
C MET A 232 4.91 0.69 6.29
N GLY A 233 4.85 1.46 5.22
CA GLY A 233 5.09 0.98 3.87
C GLY A 233 6.57 0.84 3.54
N VAL A 234 7.00 -0.31 3.07
CA VAL A 234 8.38 -0.57 2.60
C VAL A 234 8.39 -0.95 1.11
N PRO A 235 9.44 -0.57 0.36
CA PRO A 235 9.53 -0.92 -1.05
C PRO A 235 10.09 -2.33 -1.24
N TRP A 236 9.46 -3.14 -2.09
CA TRP A 236 10.04 -4.36 -2.66
C TRP A 236 10.63 -4.12 -4.05
N TYR A 237 11.17 -2.92 -4.23
CA TYR A 237 11.81 -2.43 -5.42
C TYR A 237 12.93 -1.45 -5.06
N GLY A 238 13.73 -1.12 -6.06
CA GLY A 238 14.74 -0.09 -5.97
C GLY A 238 14.75 0.76 -7.22
N TYR A 239 15.71 1.69 -7.30
CA TYR A 239 15.94 2.50 -8.49
C TYR A 239 17.32 2.20 -9.09
N ASP A 240 17.31 2.05 -10.41
CA ASP A 240 18.47 1.92 -11.27
C ASP A 240 18.77 3.27 -11.93
N TYR A 241 19.83 3.93 -11.48
CA TYR A 241 20.24 5.24 -11.96
C TYR A 241 21.39 5.14 -12.96
N PRO A 242 21.21 5.65 -14.20
CA PRO A 242 22.32 5.83 -15.12
C PRO A 242 23.24 6.97 -14.62
N CYS A 243 24.53 6.69 -14.46
CA CYS A 243 25.50 7.65 -13.94
C CYS A 243 26.04 8.54 -15.06
N LEU A 244 25.83 9.85 -14.96
CA LEU A 244 26.49 10.85 -15.81
C LEU A 244 28.00 10.90 -15.53
N ASN A 245 28.37 10.84 -14.25
CA ASN A 245 29.74 10.67 -13.79
C ASN A 245 29.74 9.66 -12.64
N PHE A 246 30.76 8.82 -12.60
CA PHE A 246 30.98 7.86 -11.54
C PHE A 246 32.35 8.12 -10.93
N SER A 247 32.37 8.62 -9.69
CA SER A 247 33.60 9.02 -9.01
C SER A 247 34.41 7.80 -8.53
N GLN A 248 35.67 8.03 -8.12
CA GLN A 248 36.52 6.96 -7.56
C GLN A 248 35.98 6.46 -6.21
N GLU A 249 35.26 7.31 -5.49
CA GLU A 249 34.58 7.02 -4.23
C GLU A 249 33.24 6.31 -4.43
N GLY A 250 32.84 6.02 -5.67
CA GLY A 250 31.61 5.30 -6.01
C GLY A 250 30.36 6.17 -6.02
N VAL A 251 30.51 7.50 -6.13
CA VAL A 251 29.37 8.42 -6.23
C VAL A 251 28.87 8.48 -7.67
N CYS A 252 27.58 8.20 -7.86
CA CYS A 252 26.90 8.26 -9.15
C CYS A 252 26.14 9.59 -9.27
N THR A 253 26.61 10.51 -10.10
CA THR A 253 25.85 11.73 -10.41
C THR A 253 24.77 11.42 -11.45
N MET A 254 23.56 11.90 -11.21
CA MET A 254 22.39 11.64 -12.06
C MET A 254 22.01 12.85 -12.91
N THR A 255 21.22 12.61 -13.94
CA THR A 255 20.60 13.68 -14.74
C THR A 255 19.66 14.52 -13.88
N LYS A 256 19.66 15.84 -14.09
CA LYS A 256 18.74 16.74 -13.39
C LYS A 256 17.34 16.60 -13.95
N VAL A 257 16.45 15.99 -13.18
CA VAL A 257 15.02 15.90 -13.48
C VAL A 257 14.27 16.66 -12.39
N PRO A 258 13.81 17.89 -12.63
CA PRO A 258 13.18 18.69 -11.59
C PRO A 258 11.78 18.20 -11.27
N PHE A 259 11.43 18.16 -9.99
CA PHE A 259 10.10 17.80 -9.52
C PHE A 259 9.65 18.72 -8.38
N ARG A 260 8.46 19.32 -8.53
CA ARG A 260 7.81 20.18 -7.52
C ARG A 260 8.71 21.30 -6.94
N GLY A 261 9.68 21.77 -7.71
CA GLY A 261 10.60 22.85 -7.33
C GLY A 261 11.99 22.35 -6.91
N ALA A 262 12.14 21.06 -6.58
CA ALA A 262 13.44 20.46 -6.38
C ALA A 262 14.17 20.35 -7.72
N PRO A 263 15.50 20.57 -7.77
CA PRO A 263 16.28 20.49 -9.00
C PRO A 263 16.37 19.06 -9.57
N CYS A 264 16.24 18.05 -8.72
CA CYS A 264 16.45 16.64 -9.05
C CYS A 264 15.43 15.74 -8.34
N SER A 265 15.21 14.55 -8.88
CA SER A 265 14.31 13.54 -8.32
C SER A 265 14.69 12.13 -8.76
N ASP A 266 14.13 11.15 -8.07
CA ASP A 266 14.13 9.72 -8.42
C ASP A 266 13.71 9.40 -9.86
N ALA A 267 12.92 10.27 -10.51
CA ALA A 267 12.55 10.15 -11.92
C ALA A 267 13.75 10.18 -12.89
N ALA A 268 14.95 10.52 -12.42
CA ALA A 268 16.19 10.34 -13.17
C ALA A 268 16.62 8.86 -13.29
N GLY A 269 16.08 7.98 -12.43
CA GLY A 269 16.30 6.55 -12.42
C GLY A 269 15.08 5.77 -12.90
N ARG A 270 15.23 4.46 -12.96
CA ARG A 270 14.17 3.52 -13.33
C ARG A 270 13.87 2.59 -12.17
N GLN A 271 12.61 2.52 -11.76
CA GLN A 271 12.15 1.53 -10.79
C GLN A 271 12.42 0.11 -11.31
N ILE A 272 13.01 -0.74 -10.47
CA ILE A 272 13.24 -2.16 -10.75
C ILE A 272 12.80 -3.08 -9.61
N PRO A 273 12.13 -4.21 -9.91
CA PRO A 273 11.70 -5.19 -8.89
C PRO A 273 12.87 -5.82 -8.13
N TYR A 274 12.64 -6.20 -6.87
CA TYR A 274 13.60 -6.96 -6.06
C TYR A 274 14.11 -8.23 -6.77
N SER A 275 13.21 -8.98 -7.41
CA SER A 275 13.55 -10.16 -8.22
C SER A 275 14.59 -9.91 -9.31
N ILE A 276 14.62 -8.71 -9.91
CA ILE A 276 15.61 -8.36 -10.93
C ILE A 276 16.94 -7.98 -10.27
N MET A 277 16.90 -7.20 -9.20
CA MET A 277 18.09 -6.76 -8.47
C MET A 277 18.90 -7.95 -7.95
N MET A 278 18.22 -8.95 -7.40
CA MET A 278 18.87 -10.13 -6.84
C MET A 278 19.54 -11.02 -7.89
N LYS A 279 19.09 -10.98 -9.15
CA LYS A 279 19.76 -11.66 -10.27
C LYS A 279 21.00 -10.92 -10.77
N GLN A 280 21.06 -9.61 -10.52
CA GLN A 280 22.13 -8.74 -11.01
C GLN A 280 23.26 -8.58 -10.00
N VAL A 281 22.95 -8.44 -8.70
CA VAL A 281 23.89 -7.95 -7.67
C VAL A 281 25.20 -8.74 -7.62
N ASN A 282 25.15 -10.08 -7.68
CA ASN A 282 26.34 -10.93 -7.59
C ASN A 282 27.23 -10.88 -8.84
N ASN A 283 26.67 -10.51 -9.99
CA ASN A 283 27.39 -10.35 -11.26
C ASN A 283 27.69 -8.88 -11.58
N SER A 284 27.38 -7.98 -10.65
CA SER A 284 27.63 -6.55 -10.79
C SER A 284 29.12 -6.22 -10.62
N MET A 285 29.53 -5.00 -10.96
CA MET A 285 30.95 -4.63 -10.86
C MET A 285 31.41 -4.48 -9.42
N SER A 286 30.50 -4.14 -8.49
CA SER A 286 30.81 -3.88 -7.09
C SER A 286 30.42 -5.00 -6.14
N GLY A 287 29.55 -5.92 -6.56
CA GLY A 287 28.78 -6.72 -5.61
C GLY A 287 27.86 -5.84 -4.75
N ARG A 288 27.26 -6.43 -3.72
CA ARG A 288 26.47 -5.69 -2.73
C ARG A 288 27.38 -4.79 -1.88
N LEU A 289 27.10 -3.50 -1.87
CA LEU A 289 27.67 -2.51 -0.96
C LEU A 289 26.60 -2.05 0.04
N TRP A 290 27.05 -1.41 1.12
CA TRP A 290 26.18 -0.93 2.20
C TRP A 290 26.54 0.50 2.59
N ASP A 291 25.55 1.39 2.55
CA ASP A 291 25.68 2.73 3.09
C ASP A 291 25.25 2.74 4.56
N ALA A 292 26.19 3.02 5.47
CA ALA A 292 25.93 3.00 6.90
C ALA A 292 25.09 4.18 7.41
N VAL A 293 25.02 5.29 6.67
CA VAL A 293 24.28 6.51 7.05
C VAL A 293 22.82 6.38 6.65
N GLN A 294 22.56 5.94 5.43
CA GLN A 294 21.23 5.70 4.88
C GLN A 294 20.68 4.33 5.33
N GLN A 295 21.56 3.44 5.81
CA GLN A 295 21.27 2.06 6.16
C GLN A 295 20.53 1.32 5.03
N ALA A 296 21.10 1.40 3.83
CA ALA A 296 20.54 0.81 2.63
C ALA A 296 21.63 0.14 1.77
N PRO A 297 21.31 -0.99 1.13
CA PRO A 297 22.19 -1.61 0.16
C PRO A 297 22.17 -0.89 -1.19
N TYR A 298 23.28 -0.99 -1.90
CA TYR A 298 23.38 -0.58 -3.28
C TYR A 298 24.41 -1.42 -4.04
N TYR A 299 24.41 -1.35 -5.36
CA TYR A 299 25.47 -1.89 -6.19
C TYR A 299 25.62 -1.07 -7.47
N SER A 300 26.76 -1.20 -8.13
CA SER A 300 27.01 -0.58 -9.43
C SER A 300 27.32 -1.65 -10.47
N TYR A 301 26.85 -1.45 -11.70
CA TYR A 301 27.12 -2.34 -12.82
C TYR A 301 27.34 -1.53 -14.11
N LYS A 302 27.92 -2.17 -15.13
CA LYS A 302 28.01 -1.60 -16.48
C LYS A 302 26.97 -2.26 -17.36
N ASP A 303 26.20 -1.46 -18.06
CA ASP A 303 25.30 -1.99 -19.07
C ASP A 303 26.09 -2.50 -20.30
N LYS A 304 25.35 -3.01 -21.30
CA LYS A 304 25.91 -3.53 -22.55
C LYS A 304 26.69 -2.48 -23.37
N ASP A 305 26.40 -1.20 -23.17
CA ASP A 305 27.00 -0.07 -23.89
C ASP A 305 28.19 0.53 -23.09
N GLY A 306 28.49 -0.06 -21.93
CA GLY A 306 29.59 0.34 -21.05
C GLY A 306 29.24 1.49 -20.10
N MET A 307 27.99 1.97 -20.09
CA MET A 307 27.53 3.00 -19.18
C MET A 307 27.46 2.45 -17.77
N VAL A 308 27.92 3.23 -16.78
CA VAL A 308 27.83 2.85 -15.37
C VAL A 308 26.43 3.18 -14.85
N HIS A 309 25.86 2.24 -14.12
CA HIS A 309 24.61 2.35 -13.40
C HIS A 309 24.85 2.14 -11.91
N GLN A 310 24.05 2.78 -11.07
CA GLN A 310 24.00 2.52 -9.64
C GLN A 310 22.57 2.22 -9.21
N VAL A 311 22.40 1.07 -8.55
CA VAL A 311 21.12 0.57 -8.07
C VAL A 311 21.06 0.69 -6.57
N TRP A 312 20.03 1.35 -6.05
CA TRP A 312 19.73 1.49 -4.63
C TRP A 312 18.40 0.83 -4.29
N TYR A 313 18.35 0.09 -3.18
CA TYR A 313 17.20 -0.73 -2.84
C TYR A 313 17.09 -1.02 -1.35
N ASP A 314 16.05 -1.75 -0.95
CA ASP A 314 15.89 -2.34 0.37
C ASP A 314 16.05 -3.87 0.29
N ASP A 315 16.63 -4.45 1.33
CA ASP A 315 16.79 -5.90 1.48
C ASP A 315 16.42 -6.35 2.90
N PRO A 316 16.53 -7.66 3.24
CA PRO A 316 16.15 -8.13 4.56
C PRO A 316 16.85 -7.40 5.71
N GLN A 317 18.10 -6.94 5.51
CA GLN A 317 18.84 -6.21 6.54
C GLN A 317 18.21 -4.85 6.80
N SER A 318 18.00 -4.03 5.77
CA SER A 318 17.43 -2.69 5.94
C SER A 318 15.95 -2.73 6.39
N ILE A 319 15.17 -3.69 5.88
CA ILE A 319 13.78 -3.91 6.30
C ILE A 319 13.71 -4.35 7.77
N SER A 320 14.65 -5.16 8.27
CA SER A 320 14.64 -5.57 9.68
C SER A 320 14.82 -4.41 10.66
N TYR A 321 15.56 -3.35 10.28
CA TYR A 321 15.65 -2.13 11.09
C TYR A 321 14.31 -1.40 11.12
N LYS A 322 13.63 -1.33 9.98
CA LYS A 322 12.29 -0.75 9.84
C LYS A 322 11.26 -1.53 10.68
N ALA A 323 11.24 -2.86 10.60
CA ALA A 323 10.38 -3.70 11.43
C ALA A 323 10.66 -3.54 12.94
N SER A 324 11.93 -3.40 13.33
CA SER A 324 12.30 -3.13 14.73
C SER A 324 11.78 -1.77 15.22
N PHE A 325 11.81 -0.75 14.37
CA PHE A 325 11.21 0.55 14.66
C PHE A 325 9.68 0.47 14.79
N VAL A 326 9.01 -0.26 13.89
CA VAL A 326 7.55 -0.52 13.96
C VAL A 326 7.18 -1.04 15.34
N SER A 327 7.91 -2.03 15.86
CA SER A 327 7.68 -2.57 17.21
C SER A 327 8.02 -1.56 18.31
N THR A 328 9.18 -0.91 18.24
CA THR A 328 9.65 0.02 19.28
C THR A 328 8.74 1.24 19.44
N ARG A 329 8.14 1.73 18.35
CA ARG A 329 7.17 2.85 18.37
C ARG A 329 5.73 2.41 18.54
N GLY A 330 5.46 1.11 18.62
CA GLY A 330 4.11 0.57 18.74
C GLY A 330 3.22 0.94 17.55
N LEU A 331 3.79 0.95 16.34
CA LEU A 331 3.02 1.18 15.11
C LEU A 331 2.01 0.03 14.90
N ARG A 332 1.00 0.25 14.07
CA ARG A 332 -0.06 -0.74 13.79
C ARG A 332 0.45 -1.92 12.97
N GLY A 333 1.47 -1.72 12.15
CA GLY A 333 2.02 -2.78 11.33
C GLY A 333 3.06 -2.31 10.33
N ILE A 334 3.41 -3.22 9.44
CA ILE A 334 4.31 -3.00 8.31
C ILE A 334 3.67 -3.58 7.06
N GLY A 335 3.95 -3.02 5.90
CA GLY A 335 3.41 -3.50 4.64
C GLY A 335 4.29 -3.10 3.48
N MET A 336 3.96 -3.55 2.27
CA MET A 336 4.86 -3.35 1.12
C MET A 336 4.16 -2.95 -0.16
N TRP A 337 4.85 -2.08 -0.92
CA TRP A 337 4.61 -1.88 -2.34
C TRP A 337 5.68 -2.61 -3.15
N ASN A 338 5.36 -3.68 -3.87
CA ASN A 338 4.15 -4.49 -3.74
C ASN A 338 4.52 -5.98 -3.74
N GLY A 339 3.57 -6.82 -3.33
CA GLY A 339 3.80 -8.26 -3.13
C GLY A 339 4.28 -9.00 -4.38
N ASN A 340 4.02 -8.46 -5.57
CA ASN A 340 4.31 -9.11 -6.86
C ASN A 340 5.78 -8.98 -7.29
N LEU A 341 6.62 -8.24 -6.56
CA LEU A 341 7.97 -7.85 -7.01
C LEU A 341 9.09 -8.81 -6.60
N LEU A 342 8.78 -9.84 -5.82
CA LEU A 342 9.70 -10.94 -5.48
C LEU A 342 9.75 -12.01 -6.58
N ASP A 343 10.71 -12.92 -6.47
CA ASP A 343 10.83 -14.07 -7.37
C ASP A 343 10.25 -15.32 -6.69
N TYR A 344 9.06 -15.71 -7.14
CA TYR A 344 8.33 -16.87 -6.62
C TYR A 344 8.54 -18.15 -7.45
N SER A 345 9.64 -18.24 -8.21
CA SER A 345 10.01 -19.48 -8.91
C SER A 345 10.53 -20.56 -7.97
N ASP A 346 10.58 -21.81 -8.44
CA ASP A 346 11.07 -22.95 -7.65
C ASP A 346 12.61 -22.96 -7.45
N ASP A 347 13.32 -21.99 -8.03
CA ASP A 347 14.76 -21.85 -7.86
C ASP A 347 15.13 -21.73 -6.37
N PRO A 348 16.06 -22.56 -5.83
CA PRO A 348 16.37 -22.56 -4.40
C PRO A 348 16.86 -21.21 -3.87
N VAL A 349 17.59 -20.44 -4.67
CA VAL A 349 18.11 -19.12 -4.26
C VAL A 349 16.96 -18.12 -4.24
N ALA A 350 16.10 -18.12 -5.27
CA ALA A 350 14.91 -17.28 -5.30
C ALA A 350 13.96 -17.55 -4.12
N ARG A 351 13.74 -18.84 -3.78
CA ARG A 351 12.93 -19.21 -2.62
C ARG A 351 13.50 -18.67 -1.32
N GLN A 352 14.80 -18.84 -1.08
CA GLN A 352 15.44 -18.30 0.12
C GLN A 352 15.32 -16.77 0.19
N GLN A 353 15.61 -16.06 -0.92
CA GLN A 353 15.51 -14.60 -0.97
C GLN A 353 14.09 -14.10 -0.70
N THR A 354 13.09 -14.79 -1.24
CA THR A 354 11.67 -14.49 -0.99
C THR A 354 11.30 -14.73 0.47
N GLU A 355 11.71 -15.88 1.05
CA GLU A 355 11.50 -16.19 2.47
C GLU A 355 12.16 -15.14 3.39
N ASP A 356 13.37 -14.70 3.06
CA ASP A 356 14.09 -13.69 3.86
C ASP A 356 13.37 -12.33 3.84
N MET A 357 12.81 -11.91 2.70
CA MET A 357 12.03 -10.68 2.59
C MET A 357 10.75 -10.73 3.42
N TRP A 358 10.04 -11.86 3.39
CA TRP A 358 8.85 -12.08 4.25
C TRP A 358 9.21 -12.13 5.73
N ASN A 359 10.33 -12.76 6.09
CA ASN A 359 10.77 -12.85 7.48
C ASN A 359 11.25 -11.49 8.03
N ALA A 360 11.83 -10.63 7.18
CA ALA A 360 12.28 -9.30 7.58
C ALA A 360 11.14 -8.37 8.05
N LEU A 361 9.89 -8.66 7.68
CA LEU A 361 8.72 -7.92 8.16
C LEU A 361 8.39 -8.19 9.63
N LYS A 362 8.86 -9.31 10.19
CA LYS A 362 8.63 -9.64 11.60
C LYS A 362 9.56 -8.78 12.46
N PRO A 363 9.04 -8.00 13.40
CA PRO A 363 9.88 -7.39 14.41
C PRO A 363 10.59 -8.51 15.19
N ASN A 364 11.91 -8.46 15.27
CA ASN A 364 12.64 -9.40 16.12
C ASN A 364 12.17 -9.19 17.57
N GLN A 365 11.52 -10.20 18.16
CA GLN A 365 11.04 -10.14 19.55
C GLN A 365 12.19 -10.19 20.58
N GLU A 366 13.46 -10.18 20.16
CA GLU A 366 14.60 -10.27 21.07
C GLU A 366 15.75 -9.36 20.62
N LYS A 367 15.89 -8.23 21.31
CA LYS A 367 17.06 -7.87 22.14
C LYS A 367 16.79 -6.51 22.80
N GLU A 368 16.02 -6.55 23.88
CA GLU A 368 16.26 -5.59 24.96
C GLU A 368 17.72 -5.81 25.40
N LEU A 369 18.56 -4.79 25.20
CA LEU A 369 19.91 -4.70 25.75
C LEU A 369 19.90 -3.74 26.93
#